data_AF-A0A3P7Z188-F1
#
_entry.id   AF-A0A3P7Z188-F1
#
_cell.length_a   1.000
_cell.length_b   1.000
_cell.length_c   1.000
_cell.angle_alpha   90.00
_cell.angle_beta   90.00
_cell.angle_gamma   90.00
#
_symmetry.space_group_name_H-M   'P 1'
#
loop_
_entity.id
_entity.type
_entity.pdbx_description
1 polymer ?
#
loop_
_entity_poly.entity_id
_entity_poly.type
_entity_poly.pdbx_seq_one_letter_code
_entity_poly.pdbx_strand_id
1 'polypeptide(L)'
;MLLCFLCVYETFGLAYESVSAVRMLTNSSKMRRSVCFVQLSPYILMLTMEAVMLVMLAVDILFSIVSPVTHRSMRYDVYAVVVHVPCVCVAVPFIISAISTMDDAGKSPIHISVIQFSK
;
A
#
# COMPACT_ATOMS: atom_id res chain seq x y z
N MET A 1 -16.65 2.60 8.80
CA MET A 1 -16.20 1.25 8.38
C MET A 1 -14.93 1.33 7.54
N LEU A 2 -14.91 2.00 6.38
CA LEU A 2 -13.68 2.21 5.61
C LEU A 2 -12.52 2.82 6.43
N LEU A 3 -12.82 3.85 7.23
CA LEU A 3 -11.85 4.48 8.14
C LEU A 3 -11.22 3.50 9.15
N CYS A 4 -11.99 2.51 9.64
CA CYS A 4 -11.46 1.52 10.57
C CYS A 4 -10.44 0.60 9.88
N PHE A 5 -10.74 0.16 8.66
CA PHE A 5 -9.79 -0.61 7.86
C PHE A 5 -8.55 0.22 7.55
N LEU A 6 -8.73 1.48 7.16
CA LEU A 6 -7.63 2.39 6.87
C LEU A 6 -6.68 2.57 8.07
N CYS A 7 -7.22 2.80 9.27
CA CYS A 7 -6.40 2.88 10.49
C CYS A 7 -5.61 1.60 10.78
N VAL A 8 -6.17 0.43 10.46
CA VAL A 8 -5.45 -0.84 10.61
C VAL A 8 -4.28 -0.91 9.62
N TYR A 9 -4.49 -0.54 8.35
CA TYR A 9 -3.41 -0.52 7.36
C TYR A 9 -2.29 0.48 7.72
N GLU A 10 -2.65 1.70 8.13
CA GLU A 10 -1.73 2.73 8.61
C GLU A 10 -0.90 2.25 9.81
N THR A 11 -1.53 1.60 10.80
CA THR A 11 -0.78 1.07 11.96
C THR A 11 0.18 -0.05 11.57
N PHE A 12 -0.17 -0.91 10.61
CA PHE A 12 0.77 -1.87 10.04
C PHE A 12 1.90 -1.17 9.27
N GLY A 13 1.59 -0.16 8.47
CA GLY A 13 2.57 0.65 7.74
C GLY A 13 3.60 1.29 8.70
N LEU A 14 3.11 1.97 9.73
CA LEU A 14 3.93 2.61 10.76
C LEU A 14 4.81 1.58 11.52
N ALA A 15 4.26 0.39 11.79
CA ALA A 15 5.02 -0.70 12.41
C ALA A 15 6.20 -1.13 11.53
N TYR A 16 6.00 -1.32 10.23
CA TYR A 16 7.09 -1.65 9.31
C TYR A 16 8.12 -0.53 9.17
N GLU A 17 7.66 0.72 9.13
CA GLU A 17 8.53 1.90 9.07
C GLU A 17 9.39 2.00 10.34
N SER A 18 8.80 1.80 11.52
CA SER A 18 9.55 1.80 12.79
C SER A 18 10.62 0.70 12.85
N VAL A 19 10.33 -0.51 12.34
CA VAL A 19 11.32 -1.59 12.24
C VAL A 19 12.43 -1.25 11.24
N SER A 20 12.11 -0.55 10.15
CA SER A 20 13.10 -0.03 9.20
C SER A 20 14.00 1.03 9.86
N ALA A 21 13.41 1.97 10.60
CA ALA A 21 14.12 3.02 11.32
C ALA A 21 15.07 2.47 12.39
N VAL A 22 14.63 1.47 13.17
CA VAL A 22 15.48 0.79 14.17
C VAL A 22 16.69 0.13 13.52
N ARG A 23 16.53 -0.48 12.33
CA ARG A 23 17.63 -1.10 11.58
C ARG A 23 18.63 -0.07 11.05
N MET A 24 18.16 1.11 10.63
CA MET A 24 19.05 2.22 10.28
C MET A 24 19.84 2.73 11.49
N LEU A 25 19.19 2.89 12.65
CA LEU A 25 19.82 3.40 13.87
C LEU A 25 20.86 2.45 14.47
N THR A 26 20.64 1.13 14.38
CA THR A 26 21.55 0.12 14.92
C THR A 26 22.77 -0.18 14.04
N ASN A 27 22.94 0.53 12.92
CA ASN A 27 24.02 0.31 11.93
C ASN A 27 24.13 -1.14 11.41
N SER A 28 23.11 -1.97 11.66
CA SER A 28 23.01 -3.36 11.24
C SER A 28 22.42 -3.43 9.82
N SER A 29 22.99 -2.63 8.91
CA SER A 29 22.55 -2.49 7.52
C SER A 29 23.17 -3.55 6.59
N LYS A 30 24.04 -4.42 7.11
CA LYS A 30 24.68 -5.49 6.35
C LYS A 30 23.73 -6.70 6.20
N MET A 31 22.63 -6.53 5.48
CA MET A 31 21.72 -7.60 5.11
C MET A 31 21.82 -7.90 3.62
N ARG A 32 21.73 -9.18 3.23
CA ARG A 32 21.75 -9.59 1.82
C ARG A 32 20.55 -8.97 1.11
N ARG A 33 20.80 -8.31 -0.03
CA ARG A 33 19.82 -7.52 -0.80
C ARG A 33 18.50 -8.27 -1.08
N SER A 34 18.59 -9.56 -1.40
CA SER A 34 17.42 -10.41 -1.66
C SER A 34 16.50 -10.55 -0.44
N VAL A 35 17.06 -10.66 0.77
CA VAL A 35 16.29 -10.84 2.00
C VAL A 35 15.66 -9.53 2.46
N CYS A 36 16.39 -8.41 2.30
CA CYS A 36 15.85 -7.08 2.58
C CYS A 36 14.66 -6.75 1.66
N PHE A 37 14.78 -7.08 0.37
CA PHE A 37 13.70 -6.85 -0.60
C PHE A 37 12.47 -7.72 -0.33
N VAL A 38 12.66 -8.98 0.06
CA VAL A 38 11.55 -9.88 0.46
C VAL A 38 10.83 -9.37 1.71
N GLN A 39 11.55 -8.80 2.68
CA GLN A 39 10.92 -8.16 3.85
C GLN A 39 10.23 -6.84 3.51
N LEU A 40 10.72 -6.10 2.51
CA LEU A 40 10.15 -4.81 2.10
C LEU A 40 8.96 -4.98 1.13
N SER A 41 8.92 -6.05 0.36
CA SER A 41 7.83 -6.38 -0.58
C SER A 41 6.43 -6.34 0.06
N PRO A 42 6.14 -7.02 1.19
CA PRO A 42 4.82 -6.97 1.81
C PRO A 42 4.46 -5.57 2.32
N TYR A 43 5.46 -4.78 2.73
CA TYR A 43 5.24 -3.39 3.15
C TYR A 43 4.78 -2.52 1.99
N ILE A 44 5.45 -2.59 0.83
CA ILE A 44 5.06 -1.80 -0.36
C ILE A 44 3.67 -2.23 -0.86
N LEU A 45 3.32 -3.51 -0.73
CA LEU A 45 1.99 -4.02 -1.05
C LEU A 45 0.91 -3.43 -0.13
N MET A 46 1.16 -3.39 1.17
CA MET A 46 0.23 -2.77 2.12
C MET A 46 0.07 -1.26 1.85
N LEU A 47 1.17 -0.56 1.57
CA LEU A 47 1.18 0.87 1.27
C LEU A 47 0.38 1.19 -0.02
N THR A 48 0.49 0.35 -1.04
CA THR A 48 -0.27 0.52 -2.28
C THR A 48 -1.77 0.24 -2.09
N MET A 49 -2.13 -0.78 -1.29
CA MET A 49 -3.52 -1.03 -0.91
C MET A 49 -4.11 0.14 -0.12
N GLU A 50 -3.35 0.70 0.81
CA GLU A 50 -3.73 1.85 1.62
C GLU A 50 -3.96 3.10 0.77
N ALA A 51 -3.03 3.40 -0.16
CA ALA A 51 -3.16 4.53 -1.07
C ALA A 51 -4.41 4.43 -1.96
N VAL A 52 -4.73 3.23 -2.49
CA VAL A 52 -5.94 3.03 -3.28
C VAL A 52 -7.20 3.18 -2.43
N MET A 53 -7.19 2.70 -1.19
CA MET A 53 -8.31 2.90 -0.27
C MET A 53 -8.52 4.36 0.11
N LEU A 54 -7.45 5.15 0.28
CA LEU A 54 -7.54 6.59 0.49
C LEU A 54 -8.18 7.32 -0.69
N VAL A 55 -7.81 6.96 -1.92
CA VAL A 55 -8.41 7.53 -3.13
C VAL A 55 -9.90 7.17 -3.21
N MET A 56 -10.27 5.93 -2.93
CA MET A 56 -11.67 5.50 -2.90
C MET A 56 -12.47 6.23 -1.81
N LEU A 57 -11.88 6.43 -0.64
CA LEU A 57 -12.50 7.22 0.43
C LEU A 57 -12.70 8.69 0.00
N ALA A 58 -11.72 9.29 -0.67
CA ALA A 58 -11.84 10.65 -1.18
C ALA A 58 -12.96 10.77 -2.23
N VAL A 59 -13.07 9.79 -3.13
CA VAL A 59 -14.17 9.70 -4.10
C VAL A 59 -15.52 9.53 -3.38
N ASP A 60 -15.59 8.69 -2.34
CA ASP A 60 -16.81 8.51 -1.53
C ASP A 60 -17.27 9.81 -0.88
N ILE A 61 -16.35 10.54 -0.27
CA ILE A 61 -16.62 11.85 0.35
C ILE A 61 -17.10 12.84 -0.71
N LEU A 62 -16.45 12.89 -1.88
CA LEU A 62 -16.85 13.75 -2.98
C LEU A 62 -18.27 13.40 -3.49
N PHE A 63 -18.58 12.11 -3.61
CA PHE A 63 -19.90 11.64 -4.04
C PHE A 63 -20.99 11.97 -3.02
N SER A 64 -20.67 11.86 -1.72
CA SER A 64 -21.55 12.24 -0.62
C SER A 64 -21.88 13.73 -0.63
N ILE A 65 -20.91 14.58 -1.00
CA ILE A 65 -21.10 16.03 -1.13
C ILE A 65 -21.95 16.37 -2.38
N VAL A 66 -21.70 15.71 -3.51
CA VAL A 66 -22.36 16.02 -4.79
C VAL A 66 -23.79 15.47 -4.86
N SER A 67 -24.09 14.32 -4.26
CA SER A 67 -25.44 13.71 -4.29
C SER A 67 -25.80 12.99 -2.97
N PRO A 68 -26.09 13.74 -1.91
CA PRO A 68 -26.38 13.18 -0.58
C PRO A 68 -27.66 12.33 -0.54
N VAL A 69 -28.63 12.62 -1.43
CA VAL A 69 -29.94 11.94 -1.45
C VAL A 69 -29.84 10.52 -2.03
N THR A 70 -28.97 10.31 -3.02
CA THR A 70 -28.77 9.00 -3.66
C THR A 70 -27.89 8.08 -2.81
N HIS A 71 -26.91 8.66 -2.11
CA HIS A 71 -25.95 7.93 -1.26
C HIS A 71 -26.64 7.19 -0.10
N ARG A 72 -27.67 7.80 0.50
CA ARG A 72 -28.43 7.20 1.62
C ARG A 72 -29.23 5.95 1.26
N SER A 73 -29.50 5.71 -0.03
CA SER A 73 -30.30 4.58 -0.51
C SER A 73 -29.45 3.35 -0.87
N MET A 74 -28.13 3.52 -1.01
CA MET A 74 -27.25 2.45 -1.48
C MET A 74 -26.97 1.44 -0.36
N ARG A 75 -27.11 0.14 -0.68
CA ARG A 75 -26.80 -0.95 0.25
C ARG A 75 -25.29 -1.06 0.46
N TYR A 76 -24.88 -1.16 1.71
CA TYR A 76 -23.48 -1.20 2.16
C TYR A 76 -22.67 -2.36 1.57
N ASP A 77 -23.28 -3.52 1.35
CA ASP A 77 -22.61 -4.70 0.77
C ASP A 77 -22.15 -4.46 -0.67
N VAL A 78 -23.00 -3.81 -1.48
CA VAL A 78 -22.67 -3.47 -2.87
C VAL A 78 -21.56 -2.43 -2.90
N TYR A 79 -21.59 -1.48 -1.96
CA TYR A 79 -20.58 -0.45 -1.83
C TYR A 79 -19.20 -1.03 -1.50
N ALA A 80 -19.14 -2.00 -0.57
CA ALA A 80 -17.89 -2.66 -0.20
C ALA A 80 -17.27 -3.42 -1.39
N VAL A 81 -18.08 -4.11 -2.19
CA VAL A 81 -17.60 -4.80 -3.39
C VAL A 81 -17.08 -3.81 -4.43
N VAL A 82 -17.80 -2.72 -4.70
CA VAL A 82 -17.40 -1.69 -5.68
C VAL A 82 -16.08 -1.04 -5.30
N VAL A 83 -15.84 -0.78 -4.01
CA VAL A 83 -14.57 -0.21 -3.52
C VAL A 83 -13.42 -1.22 -3.59
N HIS A 84 -13.68 -2.51 -3.39
CA HIS A 84 -12.64 -3.53 -3.45
C HIS A 84 -12.19 -3.89 -4.87
N VAL A 85 -13.08 -3.80 -5.87
CA VAL A 85 -12.75 -4.07 -7.29
C VAL A 85 -11.51 -3.28 -7.78
N PRO A 86 -11.44 -1.94 -7.65
CA PRO A 86 -10.26 -1.19 -8.08
C PRO A 86 -9.04 -1.47 -7.20
N CYS A 87 -9.24 -1.79 -5.92
CA CYS A 87 -8.16 -2.22 -5.03
C CYS A 87 -7.49 -3.49 -5.56
N VAL A 88 -8.28 -4.52 -5.92
CA VAL A 88 -7.76 -5.77 -6.48
C VAL A 88 -7.17 -5.55 -7.88
N CYS A 89 -7.84 -4.77 -8.73
CA CYS A 89 -7.38 -4.48 -10.09
C CYS A 89 -6.04 -3.75 -10.14
N VAL A 90 -5.71 -2.92 -9.14
CA VAL A 90 -4.41 -2.23 -9.06
C VAL A 90 -3.38 -3.07 -8.31
N ALA A 91 -3.76 -3.77 -7.25
CA ALA A 91 -2.83 -4.57 -6.46
C ALA A 91 -2.27 -5.79 -7.22
N VAL A 92 -3.11 -6.49 -7.99
CA VAL A 92 -2.68 -7.68 -8.76
C VAL A 92 -1.57 -7.36 -9.78
N PRO A 93 -1.72 -6.38 -10.70
CA PRO A 93 -0.65 -6.05 -11.64
C PRO A 93 0.57 -5.45 -10.95
N PHE A 94 0.40 -4.77 -9.80
CA PHE A 94 1.51 -4.28 -9.01
C PHE A 94 2.36 -5.44 -8.43
N ILE A 95 1.71 -6.48 -7.92
CA ILE A 95 2.37 -7.70 -7.45
C ILE A 95 3.08 -8.41 -8.61
N ILE A 96 2.43 -8.54 -9.76
CA ILE A 96 3.03 -9.17 -10.95
C ILE A 96 4.27 -8.40 -11.40
N SER A 97 4.19 -7.07 -11.45
CA SER A 97 5.31 -6.18 -11.82
C SER A 97 6.45 -6.26 -10.80
N ALA A 98 6.12 -6.36 -9.52
CA ALA A 98 7.11 -6.53 -8.45
C ALA A 98 7.85 -7.87 -8.58
N ILE A 99 7.13 -8.96 -8.86
CA ILE A 99 7.71 -10.30 -9.04
C ILE A 99 8.54 -10.36 -10.33
N SER A 100 8.05 -9.82 -11.45
CA SER A 100 8.78 -9.83 -12.72
C SER A 100 10.09 -9.06 -12.62
N THR A 101 10.10 -7.93 -11.91
CA THR A 101 11.30 -7.13 -11.67
C THR A 101 12.32 -7.84 -10.75
N MET A 102 11.89 -8.83 -9.96
CA MET A 102 12.78 -9.63 -9.12
C MET A 102 13.51 -10.72 -9.90
N ASP A 103 12.89 -11.28 -10.95
CA ASP A 103 13.47 -12.37 -11.74
C ASP A 103 14.64 -11.88 -12.61
N ASP A 104 14.58 -10.62 -13.06
CA ASP A 104 15.67 -9.95 -13.79
C ASP A 104 16.88 -9.57 -12.90
N ALA A 105 16.76 -9.65 -11.57
CA ALA A 105 17.83 -9.26 -10.63
C ALA A 105 19.00 -10.28 -10.54
N GLY A 106 19.04 -11.28 -11.42
CA GLY A 106 20.25 -12.04 -11.73
C GLY A 106 21.30 -11.22 -12.51
N LYS A 107 20.96 -10.04 -13.03
CA LYS A 107 21.90 -9.13 -13.70
C LYS A 107 21.69 -7.67 -13.27
N SER A 108 22.63 -7.18 -12.48
CA SER A 108 22.96 -5.75 -12.27
C SER A 108 22.22 -5.01 -11.14
N PRO A 109 22.91 -4.08 -10.45
CA PRO A 109 22.46 -3.52 -9.19
C PRO A 109 21.45 -2.41 -9.42
N ILE A 110 20.19 -2.67 -9.11
CA ILE A 110 19.19 -1.60 -9.02
C ILE A 110 19.64 -0.66 -7.89
N HIS A 111 19.98 0.59 -8.23
CA HIS A 111 20.07 1.66 -7.24
C HIS A 111 18.74 1.64 -6.48
N ILE A 112 18.79 1.25 -5.21
CA ILE A 112 17.65 1.39 -4.31
C ILE A 112 17.47 2.90 -4.23
N SER A 113 16.58 3.43 -5.06
CA SER A 113 15.90 4.68 -4.78
C SER A 113 15.12 4.39 -3.52
N VAL A 114 15.84 4.50 -2.39
CA VAL A 114 15.28 4.79 -1.09
C VAL A 114 14.21 5.82 -1.40
N ILE A 115 12.98 5.45 -1.10
CA ILE A 115 11.89 6.39 -0.97
C ILE A 115 12.41 7.39 0.06
N GLN A 116 13.03 8.46 -0.45
CA GLN A 116 13.38 9.65 0.28
C GLN A 116 12.03 10.26 0.64
N PHE A 117 11.43 9.77 1.72
CA PHE A 117 10.62 10.59 2.59
C PHE A 117 11.58 11.60 3.26
N SER A 118 12.07 12.54 2.45
CA SER A 118 12.50 13.83 2.94
C SER A 118 11.30 14.75 2.77
N LYS A 119 10.88 15.31 3.90
CA LYS A 119 9.94 16.43 4.04
C LYS A 119 9.93 17.40 2.86
#